data_AF-A0A834U8B2-F1
#
_entry.id   AF-A0A834U8B2-F1
#
_cell.length_a   1.000
_cell.length_b   1.000
_cell.length_c   1.000
_cell.angle_alpha   90.00
_cell.angle_beta   90.00
_cell.angle_gamma   90.00
#
_symmetry.space_group_name_H-M   'P 1'
#
loop_
_entity.id
_entity.type
_entity.pdbx_description
1 polymer ?
#
loop_
_entity_poly.entity_id
_entity_poly.type
_entity_poly.pdbx_seq_one_letter_code
_entity_poly.pdbx_strand_id
1 'polypeptide(L)'
;MPVPPAHTNLVQMILTLKLSGLAFEINSAAAMKLPDDPQGVNSAALKKITFMDVIHYGLSYMGVLTGPYYRYRTYWDSLHRPFSYYVDPWPLTLYKLKQATVLSILFLLMNYTFPTEYTVTEEYANRSLLYRWFYTYPVFATFRLRLFSGIILSECACQMAGLGAYPTKCETAPGLGPRNYKEFEEICTDEEKITQEQFDFETIHNMNIWQVETCHLVRSCMKYWNSCIQYWMGIYIYKRFPFKPLRMIMTLTLSALWHGYAVGYYVCICSVPFYLLIEDLLIKFHNQHEKDSIVRLENLDVYSMGNETILYGLFGCSVSITRFSTNITILCKSVLHWSY
;
A
#
# COMPACT_ATOMS: atom_id res chain seq x y z
N MET A 1 15.41 11.10 -24.76
CA MET A 1 14.19 11.75 -24.23
C MET A 1 14.48 12.21 -22.80
N PRO A 2 13.91 13.33 -22.33
CA PRO A 2 14.08 13.78 -20.94
C PRO A 2 13.52 12.75 -19.96
N VAL A 3 14.10 12.68 -18.76
CA VAL A 3 13.59 11.83 -17.68
C VAL A 3 12.23 12.39 -17.25
N PRO A 4 11.14 11.59 -17.29
CA PRO A 4 9.83 12.07 -16.91
C PRO A 4 9.81 12.47 -15.41
N PRO A 5 9.03 13.49 -15.03
CA PRO A 5 8.90 13.89 -13.63
C PRO A 5 8.35 12.76 -12.74
N ALA A 6 8.77 12.74 -11.47
CA ALA A 6 8.35 11.71 -10.52
C ALA A 6 6.82 11.64 -10.31
N HIS A 7 6.11 12.77 -10.38
CA HIS A 7 4.65 12.79 -10.26
C HIS A 7 3.95 12.11 -11.44
N THR A 8 4.50 12.18 -12.65
CA THR A 8 3.97 11.48 -13.83
C THR A 8 4.05 9.97 -13.65
N ASN A 9 5.11 9.48 -13.02
CA ASN A 9 5.24 8.06 -12.69
C ASN A 9 4.12 7.59 -11.75
N LEU A 10 3.84 8.37 -10.69
CA LEU A 10 2.78 8.03 -9.75
C LEU A 10 1.38 7.99 -10.42
N VAL A 11 1.10 8.95 -11.30
CA VAL A 11 -0.12 8.94 -12.12
C VAL A 11 -0.21 7.68 -12.97
N GLN A 12 0.88 7.32 -13.66
CA GLN A 12 0.91 6.10 -14.48
C GLN A 12 0.72 4.83 -13.65
N MET A 13 1.32 4.76 -12.47
CA MET A 13 1.18 3.62 -11.54
C MET A 13 -0.27 3.41 -11.13
N ILE A 14 -0.98 4.47 -10.71
CA ILE A 14 -2.39 4.37 -10.31
C ILE A 14 -3.29 4.11 -11.52
N LEU A 15 -3.07 4.79 -12.63
CA LEU A 15 -3.86 4.62 -13.84
C LEU A 15 -3.80 3.18 -14.35
N THR A 16 -2.62 2.55 -14.30
CA THR A 16 -2.44 1.15 -14.69
C THR A 16 -3.34 0.23 -13.87
N LEU A 17 -3.42 0.43 -12.55
CA LEU A 17 -4.25 -0.39 -11.66
C LEU A 17 -5.74 -0.13 -11.86
N LYS A 18 -6.13 1.14 -12.03
CA LYS A 18 -7.52 1.55 -12.30
C LYS A 18 -8.03 0.95 -13.60
N LEU A 19 -7.32 1.13 -14.71
CA LEU A 19 -7.79 0.69 -16.03
C LEU A 19 -7.84 -0.84 -16.16
N SER A 20 -6.80 -1.53 -15.65
CA SER A 20 -6.81 -3.00 -15.64
C SER A 20 -7.83 -3.56 -14.65
N GLY A 21 -7.99 -2.94 -13.47
CA GLY A 21 -9.03 -3.27 -12.49
C GLY A 21 -10.43 -3.16 -13.10
N LEU A 22 -10.72 -2.05 -13.78
CA LEU A 22 -11.97 -1.84 -14.50
C LEU A 22 -12.21 -2.92 -15.56
N ALA A 23 -11.19 -3.28 -16.35
CA ALA A 23 -11.31 -4.35 -17.33
C ALA A 23 -11.70 -5.69 -16.68
N PHE A 24 -11.12 -6.02 -15.52
CA PHE A 24 -11.51 -7.20 -14.75
C PHE A 24 -12.93 -7.09 -14.17
N GLU A 25 -13.36 -5.91 -13.73
CA GLU A 25 -14.73 -5.68 -13.24
C GLU A 25 -15.76 -5.92 -14.35
N ILE A 26 -15.54 -5.31 -15.53
CA ILE A 26 -16.40 -5.51 -16.71
C ILE A 26 -16.45 -6.99 -17.10
N ASN A 27 -15.29 -7.66 -17.17
CA ASN A 27 -15.23 -9.06 -17.51
C ASN A 27 -15.99 -9.94 -16.50
N SER A 28 -15.86 -9.63 -15.20
CA SER A 28 -16.54 -10.39 -14.14
C SER A 28 -18.05 -10.17 -14.17
N ALA A 29 -18.51 -8.94 -14.42
CA ALA A 29 -19.92 -8.61 -14.59
C ALA A 29 -20.54 -9.31 -15.82
N ALA A 30 -19.83 -9.32 -16.94
CA ALA A 30 -20.27 -10.01 -18.17
C ALA A 30 -20.30 -11.54 -18.02
N ALA A 31 -19.42 -12.10 -17.19
CA ALA A 31 -19.38 -13.54 -16.91
C ALA A 31 -20.40 -14.00 -15.85
N MET A 32 -21.02 -13.08 -15.12
CA MET A 32 -21.99 -13.40 -14.06
C MET A 32 -23.31 -13.89 -14.68
N LYS A 33 -23.62 -15.17 -14.45
CA LYS A 33 -24.82 -15.84 -15.00
C LYS A 33 -25.85 -16.22 -13.92
N LEU A 34 -25.53 -16.01 -12.64
CA LEU A 34 -26.40 -16.41 -11.53
C LEU A 34 -27.52 -15.38 -11.31
N PRO A 35 -28.73 -15.82 -10.91
CA PRO A 35 -29.84 -14.91 -10.58
C PRO A 35 -29.61 -14.11 -9.29
N ASP A 36 -28.92 -14.69 -8.32
CA ASP A 36 -28.54 -14.03 -7.06
C ASP A 36 -27.08 -13.58 -7.16
N ASP A 37 -26.85 -12.28 -6.93
CA ASP A 37 -25.53 -11.64 -6.97
C ASP A 37 -25.15 -11.14 -5.57
N PRO A 38 -24.79 -12.04 -4.64
CA PRO A 38 -24.47 -11.68 -3.27
C PRO A 38 -23.21 -10.80 -3.16
N GLN A 39 -22.37 -10.79 -4.20
CA GLN A 39 -21.12 -10.02 -4.25
C GLN A 39 -21.24 -8.73 -5.08
N GLY A 40 -22.44 -8.37 -5.53
CA GLY A 40 -22.70 -7.14 -6.29
C GLY A 40 -21.82 -6.99 -7.56
N VAL A 41 -21.42 -8.10 -8.17
CA VAL A 41 -20.53 -8.14 -9.34
C VAL A 41 -21.21 -7.53 -10.56
N ASN A 42 -22.51 -7.77 -10.77
CA ASN A 42 -23.33 -7.21 -11.83
C ASN A 42 -24.04 -5.92 -11.37
N SER A 43 -23.23 -4.97 -10.90
CA SER A 43 -23.73 -3.69 -10.41
C SER A 43 -24.26 -2.79 -11.53
N ALA A 44 -25.17 -1.86 -11.19
CA ALA A 44 -25.69 -0.87 -12.14
C ALA A 44 -24.57 -0.01 -12.79
N ALA A 45 -23.47 0.22 -12.06
CA ALA A 45 -22.33 0.97 -12.56
C ALA A 45 -21.70 0.34 -13.81
N LEU A 46 -21.68 -0.98 -13.91
CA LEU A 46 -20.99 -1.70 -14.97
C LEU A 46 -21.86 -1.96 -16.21
N LYS A 47 -23.17 -1.65 -16.15
CA LYS A 47 -24.11 -1.94 -17.25
C LYS A 47 -23.98 -1.01 -18.45
N LYS A 48 -23.57 0.25 -18.23
CA LYS A 48 -23.49 1.28 -19.28
C LYS A 48 -22.25 2.17 -19.10
N ILE A 49 -21.07 1.58 -19.27
CA ILE A 49 -19.81 2.33 -19.25
C ILE A 49 -19.55 2.92 -20.63
N THR A 50 -19.38 4.23 -20.69
CA THR A 50 -18.96 4.94 -21.91
C THR A 50 -17.46 5.22 -21.91
N PHE A 51 -16.92 5.59 -23.07
CA PHE A 51 -15.51 6.01 -23.18
C PHE A 51 -15.18 7.17 -22.22
N MET A 52 -16.08 8.15 -22.08
CA MET A 52 -15.86 9.30 -21.20
C MET A 52 -15.83 8.90 -19.73
N ASP A 53 -16.62 7.90 -19.32
CA ASP A 53 -16.58 7.41 -17.94
C ASP A 53 -15.23 6.79 -17.58
N VAL A 54 -14.60 6.09 -18.53
CA VAL A 54 -13.25 5.53 -18.35
C VAL A 54 -12.22 6.64 -18.14
N ILE A 55 -12.31 7.72 -18.95
CA ILE A 55 -11.41 8.87 -18.84
C ILE A 55 -11.62 9.59 -17.50
N HIS A 56 -12.87 9.88 -17.13
CA HIS A 56 -13.19 10.55 -15.87
C HIS A 56 -12.77 9.72 -14.66
N TYR A 57 -12.98 8.40 -14.65
CA TYR A 57 -12.52 7.53 -13.58
C TYR A 57 -10.99 7.47 -13.50
N GLY A 58 -10.33 7.27 -14.64
CA GLY A 58 -8.88 7.15 -14.72
C GLY A 58 -8.15 8.40 -14.26
N LEU A 59 -8.62 9.58 -14.68
CA LEU A 59 -8.01 10.88 -14.42
C LEU A 59 -8.71 11.70 -13.32
N SER A 60 -9.66 11.10 -12.61
CA SER A 60 -10.33 11.74 -11.46
C SER A 60 -9.31 12.28 -10.47
N TYR A 61 -9.44 13.55 -10.07
CA TYR A 61 -8.58 14.17 -9.07
C TYR A 61 -8.56 13.37 -7.74
N MET A 62 -9.61 12.61 -7.47
CA MET A 62 -9.69 11.69 -6.35
C MET A 62 -8.65 10.57 -6.55
N GLY A 63 -7.49 10.75 -5.96
CA GLY A 63 -6.44 9.73 -5.88
C GLY A 63 -5.60 9.47 -7.13
N VAL A 64 -5.66 10.31 -8.17
CA VAL A 64 -4.78 10.18 -9.37
C VAL A 64 -3.29 10.37 -9.08
N LEU A 65 -2.93 11.21 -8.09
CA LEU A 65 -1.53 11.51 -7.78
C LEU A 65 -0.91 10.47 -6.85
N THR A 66 -1.44 10.31 -5.64
CA THR A 66 -0.89 9.43 -4.59
C THR A 66 -1.98 8.68 -3.82
N GLY A 67 -3.20 8.65 -4.36
CA GLY A 67 -4.35 8.14 -3.64
C GLY A 67 -4.41 6.64 -3.49
N PRO A 68 -5.31 6.16 -2.62
CA PRO A 68 -5.67 4.76 -2.58
C PRO A 68 -6.18 4.30 -3.94
N TYR A 69 -5.89 3.05 -4.28
CA TYR A 69 -6.63 2.37 -5.34
C TYR A 69 -8.10 2.18 -4.91
N TYR A 70 -9.03 2.38 -5.83
CA TYR A 70 -10.43 2.07 -5.63
C TYR A 70 -11.05 1.60 -6.95
N ARG A 71 -12.06 0.75 -6.85
CA ARG A 71 -12.78 0.20 -8.01
C ARG A 71 -13.59 1.25 -8.75
N TYR A 72 -13.91 0.98 -10.01
CA TYR A 72 -14.80 1.86 -10.78
C TYR A 72 -16.18 1.95 -10.13
N ARG A 73 -16.67 0.85 -9.53
CA ARG A 73 -17.93 0.87 -8.77
C ARG A 73 -17.89 1.90 -7.64
N THR A 74 -16.81 1.97 -6.87
CA THR A 74 -16.65 2.94 -5.76
C THR A 74 -16.68 4.38 -6.25
N TYR A 75 -16.05 4.64 -7.40
CA TYR A 75 -16.13 5.94 -8.06
C TYR A 75 -17.56 6.28 -8.49
N TRP A 76 -18.23 5.34 -9.14
CA TRP A 76 -19.61 5.54 -9.59
C TRP A 76 -20.55 5.77 -8.41
N ASP A 77 -20.38 5.02 -7.32
CA ASP A 77 -21.16 5.17 -6.09
C ASP A 77 -21.00 6.56 -5.48
N SER A 78 -19.78 7.13 -5.43
CA SER A 78 -19.58 8.50 -4.92
C SER A 78 -20.28 9.59 -5.71
N LEU A 79 -20.68 9.32 -6.96
CA LEU A 79 -21.37 10.28 -7.82
C LEU A 79 -22.88 10.08 -7.84
N HIS A 80 -23.35 8.83 -7.69
CA HIS A 80 -24.76 8.48 -7.92
C HIS A 80 -25.48 7.97 -6.67
N ARG A 81 -24.76 7.68 -5.58
CA ARG A 81 -25.35 7.27 -4.31
C ARG A 81 -25.26 8.42 -3.30
N PRO A 82 -26.24 8.56 -2.40
CA PRO A 82 -26.38 9.78 -1.62
C PRO A 82 -25.52 9.78 -0.33
N PHE A 83 -24.67 8.77 -0.10
CA PHE A 83 -23.93 8.62 1.15
C PHE A 83 -23.01 9.80 1.49
N SER A 84 -22.36 10.38 0.49
CA SER A 84 -21.48 11.53 0.68
C SER A 84 -22.20 12.78 1.21
N TYR A 85 -23.53 12.86 1.06
CA TYR A 85 -24.34 13.96 1.55
C TYR A 85 -24.65 13.85 3.05
N TYR A 86 -24.77 12.62 3.57
CA TYR A 86 -25.15 12.38 4.98
C TYR A 86 -23.96 12.16 5.92
N VAL A 87 -22.78 11.86 5.37
CA VAL A 87 -21.56 11.73 6.18
C VAL A 87 -20.93 13.10 6.40
N ASP A 88 -20.55 13.40 7.64
CA ASP A 88 -19.60 14.47 7.93
C ASP A 88 -18.16 13.92 7.83
N PRO A 89 -17.37 14.30 6.81
CA PRO A 89 -16.01 13.80 6.65
C PRO A 89 -15.01 14.46 7.63
N TRP A 90 -15.37 15.59 8.26
CA TRP A 90 -14.40 16.41 9.00
C TRP A 90 -13.78 15.72 10.22
N PRO A 91 -14.53 15.04 11.11
CA PRO A 91 -13.96 14.45 12.31
C PRO A 91 -12.82 13.47 12.01
N LEU A 92 -13.02 12.60 11.01
CA LEU A 92 -12.02 11.62 10.57
C LEU A 92 -10.88 12.30 9.79
N THR A 93 -11.22 13.22 8.88
CA THR A 93 -10.22 13.93 8.07
C THR A 93 -9.30 14.79 8.94
N LEU A 94 -9.84 15.50 9.92
CA LEU A 94 -9.07 16.37 10.81
C LEU A 94 -8.08 15.57 11.65
N TYR A 95 -8.48 14.40 12.14
CA TYR A 95 -7.57 13.49 12.83
C TYR A 95 -6.38 13.10 11.94
N LYS A 96 -6.65 12.68 10.70
CA LYS A 96 -5.63 12.31 9.72
C LYS A 96 -4.76 13.50 9.29
N LEU A 97 -5.32 14.70 9.13
CA LEU A 97 -4.57 15.93 8.84
C LEU A 97 -3.61 16.30 9.97
N LYS A 98 -4.03 16.16 11.23
CA LYS A 98 -3.12 16.35 12.38
C LYS A 98 -1.97 15.36 12.33
N GLN A 99 -2.24 14.09 12.05
CA GLN A 99 -1.20 13.07 11.88
C GLN A 99 -0.23 13.41 10.74
N ALA A 100 -0.74 13.73 9.55
CA ALA A 100 0.07 14.12 8.40
C ALA A 100 0.94 15.36 8.68
N THR A 101 0.42 16.32 9.45
CA THR A 101 1.16 17.52 9.85
C THR A 101 2.34 17.16 10.74
N VAL A 102 2.11 16.35 11.79
CA VAL A 102 3.18 15.89 12.70
C VAL A 102 4.25 15.09 11.94
N LEU A 103 3.84 14.16 11.07
CA LEU A 103 4.75 13.37 10.25
C LEU A 103 5.57 14.23 9.29
N SER A 104 4.96 15.26 8.69
CA SER A 104 5.64 16.18 7.78
C SER A 104 6.67 17.05 8.50
N ILE A 105 6.36 17.53 9.71
CA ILE A 105 7.33 18.27 10.54
C ILE A 105 8.51 17.35 10.91
N LEU A 106 8.22 16.13 11.36
CA LEU A 106 9.26 15.15 11.69
C LEU A 106 10.12 14.79 10.48
N PHE A 107 9.51 14.64 9.30
CA PHE A 107 10.22 14.44 8.04
C PHE A 107 11.18 15.59 7.74
N LEU A 108 10.74 16.85 7.86
CA LEU A 108 11.59 18.01 7.60
C LEU A 108 12.77 18.08 8.56
N LEU A 109 12.53 17.83 9.86
CA LEU A 109 13.58 17.79 10.88
C LEU A 109 14.59 16.68 10.62
N MET A 110 14.11 15.46 10.35
CA MET A 110 14.96 14.30 10.07
C MET A 110 15.73 14.43 8.76
N ASN A 111 15.13 15.02 7.72
CA ASN A 111 15.81 15.25 6.46
C ASN A 111 16.85 16.38 6.54
N TYR A 112 16.66 17.35 7.45
CA TYR A 112 17.65 18.38 7.74
C TYR A 112 18.87 17.79 8.47
N THR A 113 18.65 16.90 9.45
CA THR A 113 19.74 16.29 10.24
C THR A 113 20.42 15.12 9.53
N PHE A 114 19.66 14.32 8.79
CA PHE A 114 20.11 13.14 8.06
C PHE A 114 19.69 13.23 6.58
N PRO A 115 20.27 14.17 5.80
CA PRO A 115 19.90 14.37 4.42
C PRO A 115 20.13 13.13 3.57
N THR A 116 19.11 12.72 2.83
CA THR A 116 19.20 11.56 1.93
C THR A 116 20.26 11.78 0.84
N GLU A 117 20.49 13.03 0.43
CA GLU A 117 21.47 13.40 -0.59
C GLU A 117 22.92 13.15 -0.16
N TYR A 118 23.21 13.16 1.14
CA TYR A 118 24.54 12.84 1.63
C TYR A 118 24.97 11.41 1.29
N THR A 119 24.03 10.46 1.21
CA THR A 119 24.31 9.03 0.93
C THR A 119 24.92 8.77 -0.46
N VAL A 120 24.84 9.72 -1.38
CA VAL A 120 25.41 9.61 -2.74
C VAL A 120 26.70 10.41 -2.91
N THR A 121 27.20 11.05 -1.85
CA THR A 121 28.44 11.82 -1.89
C THR A 121 29.69 10.93 -1.77
N GLU A 122 30.81 11.38 -2.34
CA GLU A 122 32.11 10.71 -2.15
C GLU A 122 32.54 10.71 -0.67
N GLU A 123 32.19 11.76 0.08
CA GLU A 123 32.46 11.82 1.52
C GLU A 123 31.81 10.66 2.26
N TYR A 124 30.52 10.39 2.00
CA TYR A 124 29.82 9.26 2.59
C TYR A 124 30.43 7.92 2.17
N ALA A 125 30.83 7.79 0.90
CA ALA A 125 31.47 6.57 0.40
C ALA A 125 32.78 6.23 1.13
N ASN A 126 33.52 7.26 1.56
CA ASN A 126 34.77 7.15 2.31
C ASN A 126 34.59 6.94 3.82
N ARG A 127 33.35 6.95 4.35
CA ARG A 127 33.08 6.66 5.76
C ARG A 127 33.21 5.16 6.07
N SER A 128 33.45 4.85 7.34
CA SER A 128 33.52 3.46 7.81
C SER A 128 32.22 2.70 7.52
N LEU A 129 32.33 1.37 7.38
CA LEU A 129 31.17 0.51 7.14
C LEU A 129 30.10 0.68 8.23
N LEU A 130 30.52 0.74 9.50
CA LEU A 130 29.61 0.93 10.65
C LEU A 130 28.86 2.26 10.56
N TYR A 131 29.56 3.35 10.21
CA TYR A 131 28.90 4.65 10.05
C TYR A 131 27.84 4.59 8.96
N ARG A 132 28.17 4.02 7.79
CA ARG A 132 27.23 3.90 6.66
C ARG A 132 26.01 3.06 7.02
N TRP A 133 26.22 1.97 7.76
CA TRP A 133 25.14 1.12 8.28
C TRP A 133 24.22 1.93 9.21
N PHE A 134 24.75 2.55 10.27
CA PHE A 134 23.93 3.30 11.21
C PHE A 134 23.23 4.51 10.57
N TYR A 135 23.87 5.17 9.61
CA TYR A 135 23.28 6.30 8.88
C TYR A 135 22.09 5.88 8.00
N THR A 136 21.99 4.59 7.64
CA THR A 136 20.89 4.07 6.81
C THR A 136 19.55 4.10 7.56
N TYR A 137 19.54 3.87 8.88
CA TYR A 137 18.32 3.88 9.69
C TYR A 137 17.58 5.23 9.66
N PRO A 138 18.20 6.37 10.02
CA PRO A 138 17.51 7.66 9.97
C PRO A 138 17.14 8.08 8.54
N VAL A 139 17.95 7.73 7.54
CA VAL A 139 17.60 8.00 6.13
C VAL A 139 16.34 7.23 5.71
N PHE A 140 16.22 5.97 6.10
CA PHE A 140 15.02 5.20 5.78
C PHE A 140 13.81 5.67 6.61
N ALA A 141 14.00 6.04 7.88
CA ALA A 141 12.94 6.67 8.67
C ALA A 141 12.40 7.93 7.97
N THR A 142 13.30 8.80 7.48
CA THR A 142 12.94 9.97 6.65
C THR A 142 12.13 9.58 5.41
N PHE A 143 12.54 8.53 4.69
CA PHE A 143 11.80 8.02 3.54
C PHE A 143 10.37 7.57 3.92
N ARG A 144 10.23 6.82 5.02
CA ARG A 144 8.92 6.35 5.52
C ARG A 144 8.02 7.51 5.90
N LEU A 145 8.52 8.48 6.66
CA LEU A 145 7.76 9.65 7.08
C LEU A 145 7.21 10.42 5.88
N ARG A 146 8.03 10.63 4.84
CA ARG A 146 7.60 11.25 3.59
C ARG A 146 6.46 10.47 2.93
N LEU A 147 6.58 9.15 2.87
CA LEU A 147 5.58 8.30 2.24
C LEU A 147 4.27 8.28 3.05
N PHE A 148 4.36 8.18 4.37
CA PHE A 148 3.20 8.20 5.27
C PHE A 148 2.42 9.50 5.12
N SER A 149 3.09 10.65 5.16
CA SER A 149 2.44 11.94 4.94
C SER A 149 1.70 11.98 3.60
N GLY A 150 2.35 11.53 2.52
CA GLY A 150 1.74 11.52 1.17
C GLY A 150 0.50 10.65 1.06
N ILE A 151 0.53 9.44 1.65
CA ILE A 151 -0.62 8.52 1.67
C ILE A 151 -1.76 9.11 2.49
N ILE A 152 -1.49 9.57 3.72
CA ILE A 152 -2.54 10.11 4.60
C ILE A 152 -3.19 11.37 4.00
N LEU A 153 -2.40 12.28 3.42
CA LEU A 153 -2.95 13.46 2.73
C LEU A 153 -3.84 13.07 1.55
N SER A 154 -3.49 12.02 0.82
CA SER A 154 -4.29 11.53 -0.29
C SER A 154 -5.61 10.91 0.17
N GLU A 155 -5.61 10.22 1.32
CA GLU A 155 -6.83 9.71 1.94
C GLU A 155 -7.72 10.87 2.38
N CYS A 156 -7.16 11.90 3.03
CA CYS A 156 -7.91 13.12 3.39
C CYS A 156 -8.58 13.76 2.17
N ALA A 157 -7.86 13.88 1.05
CA ALA A 157 -8.42 14.43 -0.18
C ALA A 157 -9.59 13.60 -0.72
N CYS A 158 -9.50 12.27 -0.64
CA CYS A 158 -10.58 11.37 -1.04
C CYS A 158 -11.78 11.43 -0.07
N GLN A 159 -11.53 11.50 1.23
CA GLN A 159 -12.56 11.61 2.28
C GLN A 159 -13.36 12.91 2.13
N MET A 160 -12.68 14.04 1.92
CA MET A 160 -13.33 15.33 1.70
C MET A 160 -14.12 15.38 0.39
N ALA A 161 -13.77 14.55 -0.59
CA ALA A 161 -14.54 14.39 -1.82
C ALA A 161 -15.76 13.46 -1.65
N GLY A 162 -15.96 12.84 -0.47
CA GLY A 162 -17.01 11.87 -0.21
C GLY A 162 -16.75 10.48 -0.82
N LEU A 163 -15.54 10.23 -1.35
CA LEU A 163 -15.20 8.96 -1.98
C LEU A 163 -15.06 7.86 -0.92
N GLY A 164 -15.72 6.72 -1.16
CA GLY A 164 -15.63 5.56 -0.28
C GLY A 164 -16.39 5.70 1.04
N ALA A 165 -17.28 6.69 1.15
CA ALA A 165 -18.23 6.81 2.23
C ALA A 165 -19.32 5.74 2.09
N TYR A 166 -19.45 4.88 3.09
CA TYR A 166 -20.45 3.82 3.12
C TYR A 166 -20.97 3.59 4.53
N PRO A 167 -22.21 3.08 4.68
CA PRO A 167 -22.72 2.66 5.98
C PRO A 167 -21.87 1.52 6.56
N THR A 168 -21.56 1.59 7.85
CA THR A 168 -20.75 0.59 8.58
C THR A 168 -21.34 -0.82 8.51
N LYS A 169 -22.67 -0.95 8.44
CA LYS A 169 -23.38 -2.23 8.25
C LYS A 169 -23.05 -2.95 6.94
N CYS A 170 -22.53 -2.23 5.94
CA CYS A 170 -22.13 -2.83 4.67
C CYS A 170 -20.83 -3.64 4.76
N GLU A 171 -20.17 -3.68 5.92
CA GLU A 171 -18.90 -4.36 6.17
C GLU A 171 -17.85 -4.02 5.12
N THR A 172 -17.56 -2.73 4.98
CA THR A 172 -16.66 -2.22 3.96
C THR A 172 -15.23 -2.74 4.13
N ALA A 173 -14.49 -2.83 3.02
CA ALA A 173 -13.09 -3.22 3.04
C ALA A 173 -12.23 -2.38 2.09
N PRO A 174 -10.96 -2.10 2.44
CA PRO A 174 -10.03 -1.34 1.61
C PRO A 174 -9.95 -1.86 0.17
N GLY A 175 -10.07 -0.95 -0.79
CA GLY A 175 -10.05 -1.23 -2.23
C GLY A 175 -11.27 -1.98 -2.79
N LEU A 176 -11.98 -2.75 -1.95
CA LEU A 176 -13.22 -3.44 -2.33
C LEU A 176 -14.40 -2.47 -2.33
N GLY A 177 -14.75 -1.88 -1.19
CA GLY A 177 -16.08 -1.31 -0.96
C GLY A 177 -16.93 -2.22 -0.06
N PRO A 178 -18.27 -2.12 -0.14
CA PRO A 178 -19.21 -2.97 0.58
C PRO A 178 -18.93 -4.47 0.38
N ARG A 179 -18.99 -5.27 1.44
CA ARG A 179 -19.03 -6.74 1.35
C ARG A 179 -20.47 -7.24 1.29
N ASN A 180 -21.34 -6.64 2.10
CA ASN A 180 -22.76 -7.00 2.13
C ASN A 180 -23.57 -6.10 1.19
N TYR A 181 -23.76 -6.59 -0.03
CA TYR A 181 -24.44 -5.82 -1.08
C TYR A 181 -25.96 -5.77 -0.94
N LYS A 182 -26.56 -6.78 -0.31
CA LYS A 182 -28.01 -6.80 -0.09
C LYS A 182 -28.40 -5.67 0.86
N GLU A 183 -27.69 -5.59 2.00
CA GLU A 183 -27.84 -4.49 2.96
C GLU A 183 -27.55 -3.12 2.31
N PHE A 184 -26.50 -3.04 1.50
CA PHE A 184 -26.14 -1.82 0.79
C PHE A 184 -27.27 -1.29 -0.10
N GLU A 185 -27.89 -2.15 -0.93
CA GLU A 185 -28.97 -1.72 -1.83
C GLU A 185 -30.26 -1.41 -1.05
N GLU A 186 -30.55 -2.13 0.04
CA GLU A 186 -31.69 -1.83 0.91
C GLU A 186 -31.57 -0.45 1.56
N ILE A 187 -30.38 -0.11 2.11
CA ILE A 187 -30.13 1.22 2.69
C ILE A 187 -30.19 2.30 1.62
N CYS A 188 -29.67 2.05 0.41
CA CYS A 188 -29.72 3.03 -0.70
C CYS A 188 -31.14 3.50 -1.05
N THR A 189 -32.16 2.67 -0.80
CA THR A 189 -33.54 2.97 -1.22
C THR A 189 -34.34 3.81 -0.23
N ASP A 190 -33.84 3.97 1.00
CA ASP A 190 -34.60 4.55 2.11
C ASP A 190 -33.78 5.63 2.82
N GLU A 191 -34.19 6.89 2.65
CA GLU A 191 -33.53 8.06 3.23
C GLU A 191 -33.59 8.07 4.76
N GLU A 192 -34.68 7.57 5.36
CA GLU A 192 -34.78 7.49 6.81
C GLU A 192 -33.76 6.50 7.37
N LYS A 193 -33.54 5.36 6.69
CA LYS A 193 -32.49 4.41 7.07
C LYS A 193 -31.12 5.05 6.95
N ILE A 194 -30.82 5.73 5.85
CA ILE A 194 -29.51 6.38 5.62
C ILE A 194 -29.14 7.32 6.77
N THR A 195 -30.08 8.15 7.24
CA THR A 195 -29.82 9.12 8.32
C THR A 195 -29.58 8.48 9.69
N GLN A 196 -30.03 7.24 9.89
CA GLN A 196 -29.84 6.48 11.13
C GLN A 196 -28.51 5.70 11.14
N GLU A 197 -27.88 5.51 9.98
CA GLU A 197 -26.65 4.73 9.86
C GLU A 197 -25.41 5.55 10.20
N GLN A 198 -24.43 4.88 10.80
CA GLN A 198 -23.07 5.41 10.92
C GLN A 198 -22.27 5.09 9.66
N PHE A 199 -21.47 6.05 9.23
CA PHE A 199 -20.64 5.97 8.03
C PHE A 199 -19.16 5.81 8.37
N ASP A 200 -18.45 5.07 7.52
CA ASP A 200 -17.00 4.99 7.53
C ASP A 200 -16.40 5.28 6.15
N PHE A 201 -15.07 5.39 6.14
CA PHE A 201 -14.26 5.53 4.93
C PHE A 201 -13.24 4.39 4.79
N GLU A 202 -13.56 3.20 5.32
CA GLU A 202 -12.63 2.06 5.31
C GLU A 202 -12.30 1.59 3.88
N THR A 203 -13.20 1.84 2.93
CA THR A 203 -12.98 1.50 1.51
C THR A 203 -11.73 2.17 0.93
N ILE A 204 -11.42 3.38 1.38
CA ILE A 204 -10.25 4.16 0.93
C ILE A 204 -9.16 4.22 1.98
N HIS A 205 -9.31 3.50 3.09
CA HIS A 205 -8.31 3.44 4.15
C HIS A 205 -7.14 2.57 3.69
N ASN A 206 -6.03 3.23 3.37
CA ASN A 206 -4.89 2.60 2.72
C ASN A 206 -3.79 2.23 3.73
N MET A 207 -3.71 2.91 4.87
CA MET A 207 -2.65 2.63 5.82
C MET A 207 -2.98 2.95 7.28
N ASN A 208 -2.69 2.00 8.17
CA ASN A 208 -2.68 2.21 9.60
C ASN A 208 -1.24 2.35 10.11
N ILE A 209 -0.80 3.60 10.31
CA ILE A 209 0.59 3.92 10.67
C ILE A 209 1.00 3.25 11.99
N TRP A 210 0.16 3.34 13.02
CA TRP A 210 0.47 2.76 14.32
C TRP A 210 0.73 1.26 14.22
N GLN A 211 -0.17 0.54 13.54
CA GLN A 211 -0.01 -0.90 13.36
C GLN A 211 1.18 -1.27 12.48
N VAL A 212 1.51 -0.43 11.49
CA VAL A 212 2.71 -0.62 10.64
C VAL A 212 4.01 -0.40 11.43
N GLU A 213 4.02 0.53 12.40
CA GLU A 213 5.20 0.80 13.24
C GLU A 213 5.36 -0.20 14.40
N THR A 214 4.25 -0.72 14.95
CA THR A 214 4.31 -1.59 16.14
C THR A 214 4.24 -3.08 15.80
N CYS A 215 4.06 -3.46 14.54
CA CYS A 215 3.97 -4.88 14.18
C CYS A 215 5.34 -5.56 14.13
N HIS A 216 5.43 -6.75 14.74
CA HIS A 216 6.66 -7.56 14.75
C HIS A 216 6.73 -8.58 13.60
N LEU A 217 5.62 -8.82 12.92
CA LEU A 217 5.48 -9.82 11.85
C LEU A 217 5.31 -9.14 10.49
N VAL A 218 6.05 -9.60 9.48
CA VAL A 218 5.94 -9.12 8.09
C VAL A 218 4.53 -9.31 7.58
N ARG A 219 3.94 -10.48 7.86
CA ARG A 219 2.58 -10.81 7.42
C ARG A 219 1.54 -9.85 7.99
N SER A 220 1.74 -9.37 9.21
CA SER A 220 0.87 -8.37 9.84
C SER A 220 1.11 -6.99 9.25
N CYS A 221 2.38 -6.57 9.11
CA CYS A 221 2.75 -5.29 8.48
C CYS A 221 2.12 -5.12 7.10
N MET A 222 2.21 -6.16 6.26
CA MET A 222 1.64 -6.17 4.91
C MET A 222 0.12 -5.95 4.88
N LYS A 223 -0.62 -6.29 5.94
CA LYS A 223 -2.08 -6.08 6.00
C LYS A 223 -2.46 -4.63 6.31
N TYR A 224 -1.58 -3.90 6.98
CA TYR A 224 -1.82 -2.52 7.41
C TYR A 224 -1.15 -1.49 6.50
N TRP A 225 -0.34 -1.95 5.55
CA TRP A 225 0.38 -1.12 4.59
C TRP A 225 -0.22 -1.21 3.19
N ASN A 226 -0.61 -0.05 2.66
CA ASN A 226 -1.08 0.12 1.29
C ASN A 226 -2.21 -0.87 0.94
N SER A 227 -3.18 -0.99 1.85
CA SER A 227 -4.23 -2.01 1.89
C SER A 227 -5.04 -2.08 0.59
N CYS A 228 -5.27 -0.94 -0.07
CA CYS A 228 -6.02 -0.90 -1.33
C CYS A 228 -5.23 -1.53 -2.49
N ILE A 229 -3.91 -1.36 -2.52
CA ILE A 229 -3.03 -1.99 -3.51
C ILE A 229 -2.85 -3.48 -3.19
N GLN A 230 -2.76 -3.83 -1.89
CA GLN A 230 -2.77 -5.24 -1.45
C GLN A 230 -4.05 -5.95 -1.87
N TYR A 231 -5.20 -5.28 -1.74
CA TYR A 231 -6.47 -5.78 -2.27
C TYR A 231 -6.39 -6.04 -3.77
N TRP A 232 -5.91 -5.05 -4.55
CA TRP A 232 -5.77 -5.19 -6.01
C TRP A 232 -4.90 -6.40 -6.39
N MET A 233 -3.71 -6.48 -5.80
CA MET A 233 -2.75 -7.58 -6.02
C MET A 233 -3.35 -8.93 -5.60
N GLY A 234 -4.07 -8.95 -4.47
CA GLY A 234 -4.73 -10.14 -3.95
C GLY A 234 -5.83 -10.67 -4.88
N ILE A 235 -6.71 -9.79 -5.36
CA ILE A 235 -7.86 -10.17 -6.19
C ILE A 235 -7.48 -10.46 -7.63
N TYR A 236 -6.70 -9.59 -8.26
CA TYR A 236 -6.46 -9.67 -9.70
C TYR A 236 -5.26 -10.52 -10.06
N ILE A 237 -4.30 -10.71 -9.15
CA ILE A 237 -3.06 -11.45 -9.43
C ILE A 237 -3.03 -12.74 -8.62
N TYR A 238 -2.95 -12.64 -7.29
CA TYR A 238 -2.74 -13.80 -6.42
C TYR A 238 -3.85 -14.86 -6.59
N LYS A 239 -5.13 -14.47 -6.48
CA LYS A 239 -6.26 -15.41 -6.58
C LYS A 239 -6.43 -15.99 -7.99
N ARG A 240 -6.11 -15.21 -9.03
CA ARG A 240 -6.30 -15.60 -10.44
C ARG A 240 -5.14 -16.40 -11.01
N PHE A 241 -3.95 -16.34 -10.41
CA PHE A 241 -2.81 -17.08 -10.92
C PHE A 241 -3.00 -18.61 -10.77
N PRO A 242 -2.81 -19.39 -11.85
CA PRO A 242 -3.23 -20.80 -11.90
C PRO A 242 -2.40 -21.72 -11.01
N PHE A 243 -1.09 -21.48 -10.89
CA PHE A 243 -0.19 -22.35 -10.12
C PHE A 243 -0.09 -21.87 -8.67
N LYS A 244 -0.85 -22.53 -7.77
CA LYS A 244 -0.93 -22.20 -6.33
C LYS A 244 0.43 -21.97 -5.65
N PRO A 245 1.46 -22.82 -5.83
CA PRO A 245 2.74 -22.65 -5.14
C PRO A 245 3.50 -21.38 -5.53
N LEU A 246 3.28 -20.88 -6.75
CA LEU A 246 3.99 -19.73 -7.30
C LEU A 246 3.23 -18.41 -7.12
N ARG A 247 1.98 -18.43 -6.61
CA ARG A 247 1.12 -17.25 -6.49
C ARG A 247 1.81 -16.09 -5.76
N MET A 248 2.45 -16.38 -4.62
CA MET A 248 3.10 -15.35 -3.80
C MET A 248 4.29 -14.72 -4.53
N ILE A 249 5.18 -15.56 -5.09
CA ILE A 249 6.36 -15.12 -5.81
C ILE A 249 5.97 -14.27 -7.02
N MET A 250 4.99 -14.72 -7.80
CA MET A 250 4.51 -13.97 -8.97
C MET A 250 3.83 -12.66 -8.61
N THR A 251 3.04 -12.65 -7.53
CA THR A 251 2.38 -11.43 -7.06
C THR A 251 3.40 -10.38 -6.61
N LEU A 252 4.42 -10.79 -5.85
CA LEU A 252 5.47 -9.87 -5.37
C LEU A 252 6.42 -9.45 -6.48
N THR A 253 6.70 -10.31 -7.46
CA THR A 253 7.47 -9.94 -8.65
C THR A 253 6.74 -8.89 -9.49
N LEU A 254 5.42 -9.05 -9.66
CA LEU A 254 4.61 -8.04 -10.34
C LEU A 254 4.50 -6.75 -9.53
N SER A 255 4.46 -6.84 -8.20
CA SER A 255 4.53 -5.67 -7.31
C SER A 255 5.86 -4.92 -7.49
N ALA A 256 7.00 -5.63 -7.56
CA ALA A 256 8.29 -5.02 -7.86
C ALA A 256 8.29 -4.33 -9.23
N LEU A 257 7.77 -5.00 -10.27
CA LEU A 257 7.66 -4.43 -11.61
C LEU A 257 6.77 -3.18 -11.63
N TRP A 258 5.68 -3.16 -10.87
CA TRP A 258 4.78 -2.01 -10.75
C TRP A 258 5.50 -0.78 -10.15
N HIS A 259 6.43 -0.98 -9.22
CA HIS A 259 7.29 0.09 -8.71
C HIS A 259 8.36 0.55 -9.72
N GLY A 260 8.83 -0.35 -10.59
CA GLY A 260 9.69 -0.03 -11.73
C GLY A 260 10.77 -1.08 -12.00
N TYR A 261 11.68 -0.77 -12.94
CA TYR A 261 12.73 -1.69 -13.39
C TYR A 261 14.00 -1.68 -12.56
N ALA A 262 14.09 -0.78 -11.57
CA ALA A 262 15.30 -0.65 -10.78
C ALA A 262 15.50 -1.88 -9.89
N VAL A 263 16.71 -2.45 -9.92
CA VAL A 263 17.07 -3.71 -9.23
C VAL A 263 16.69 -3.69 -7.75
N GLY A 264 16.79 -2.51 -7.12
CA GLY A 264 16.43 -2.32 -5.74
C GLY A 264 15.00 -2.76 -5.39
N TYR A 265 14.02 -2.52 -6.28
CA TYR A 265 12.63 -2.95 -6.05
C TYR A 265 12.49 -4.46 -5.99
N TYR A 266 13.20 -5.18 -6.86
CA TYR A 266 13.17 -6.64 -6.89
C TYR A 266 13.85 -7.25 -5.68
N VAL A 267 15.04 -6.76 -5.31
CA VAL A 267 15.75 -7.23 -4.11
C VAL A 267 14.88 -7.04 -2.87
N CYS A 268 14.26 -5.87 -2.75
CA CYS A 268 13.40 -5.51 -1.64
C CYS A 268 12.11 -6.35 -1.59
N ILE A 269 11.32 -6.39 -2.67
CA ILE A 269 9.97 -6.95 -2.62
C ILE A 269 10.01 -8.47 -2.83
N CYS A 270 10.90 -8.99 -3.66
CA CYS A 270 11.05 -10.43 -3.86
C CYS A 270 11.82 -11.12 -2.72
N SER A 271 12.37 -10.39 -1.75
CA SER A 271 12.92 -11.00 -0.53
C SER A 271 11.82 -11.34 0.50
N VAL A 272 10.65 -10.71 0.42
CA VAL A 272 9.49 -10.95 1.31
C VAL A 272 9.10 -12.43 1.48
N PRO A 273 9.04 -13.28 0.43
CA PRO A 273 8.74 -14.70 0.60
C PRO A 273 9.73 -15.44 1.50
N PHE A 274 11.01 -15.05 1.50
CA PHE A 274 12.01 -15.64 2.36
C PHE A 274 11.78 -15.25 3.82
N TYR A 275 11.44 -13.99 4.10
CA TYR A 275 11.05 -13.58 5.44
C TYR A 275 9.82 -14.32 5.93
N LEU A 276 8.79 -14.47 5.08
CA LEU A 276 7.58 -15.20 5.44
C LEU A 276 7.87 -16.68 5.75
N LEU A 277 8.81 -17.31 5.05
CA LEU A 277 9.24 -18.67 5.36
C LEU A 277 9.94 -18.76 6.73
N ILE A 278 10.84 -17.82 7.02
CA ILE A 278 11.53 -17.74 8.31
C ILE A 278 10.51 -17.47 9.42
N GLU A 279 9.58 -16.55 9.21
CA GLU A 279 8.48 -16.24 10.12
C GLU A 279 7.64 -17.49 10.43
N ASP A 280 7.25 -18.26 9.42
CA ASP A 280 6.47 -19.48 9.60
C ASP A 280 7.23 -20.54 10.41
N LEU A 281 8.55 -20.63 10.26
CA LEU A 281 9.40 -21.51 11.07
C LEU A 281 9.49 -21.02 12.52
N LEU A 282 9.67 -19.72 12.74
CA LEU A 282 9.75 -19.11 14.06
C LEU A 282 8.43 -19.21 14.82
N ILE A 283 7.29 -18.99 14.15
CA ILE A 283 5.97 -19.15 14.77
C ILE A 283 5.74 -20.61 15.16
N LYS A 284 6.13 -21.57 14.30
CA LYS A 284 6.06 -23.01 14.63
C LYS A 284 6.92 -23.33 15.86
N PHE A 285 8.15 -22.83 15.90
CA PHE A 285 9.05 -23.02 17.03
C PHE A 285 8.50 -22.37 18.30
N HIS A 286 8.03 -21.13 18.22
CA HIS A 286 7.40 -20.39 19.32
C HIS A 286 6.18 -21.13 19.90
N ASN A 287 5.35 -21.71 19.04
CA ASN A 287 4.16 -22.45 19.47
C ASN A 287 4.47 -23.81 20.12
N GLN A 288 5.69 -24.35 19.95
CA GLN A 288 6.12 -25.60 20.56
C GLN A 288 6.63 -25.42 22.00
N HIS A 289 6.89 -24.20 22.45
CA HIS A 289 7.43 -23.91 23.78
C HIS A 289 6.37 -23.35 24.75
N GLU A 290 6.52 -23.67 26.04
CA GLU A 290 5.64 -23.16 27.11
C GLU A 290 5.66 -21.63 27.18
N LYS A 291 4.52 -21.05 27.58
CA LYS A 291 4.24 -19.60 27.53
C LYS A 291 5.25 -18.74 28.29
N ASP A 292 5.89 -19.28 29.33
CA ASP A 292 6.79 -18.54 30.23
C ASP A 292 8.29 -18.84 30.02
N SER A 293 8.65 -19.55 28.94
CA SER A 293 10.07 -19.81 28.64
C SER A 293 10.77 -18.57 28.08
N ILE A 294 11.97 -18.26 28.58
CA ILE A 294 12.82 -17.13 28.11
C ILE A 294 13.03 -17.20 26.58
N VAL A 295 13.20 -18.42 26.07
CA VAL A 295 13.33 -18.74 24.64
C VAL A 295 12.14 -18.21 23.83
N ARG A 296 10.93 -18.18 24.40
CA ARG A 296 9.72 -17.75 23.72
C ARG A 296 9.64 -16.22 23.53
N LEU A 297 10.16 -15.45 24.49
CA LEU A 297 10.20 -13.98 24.46
C LEU A 297 11.35 -13.50 23.55
N GLU A 298 12.55 -14.04 23.72
CA GLU A 298 13.73 -13.61 22.94
C GLU A 298 13.59 -13.89 21.44
N ASN A 299 12.94 -14.98 21.04
CA ASN A 299 12.84 -15.35 19.63
C ASN A 299 12.00 -14.39 18.78
N LEU A 300 10.93 -13.81 19.33
CA LEU A 300 10.10 -12.84 18.60
C LEU A 300 10.74 -11.46 18.58
N ASP A 301 11.38 -11.04 19.68
CA ASP A 301 12.03 -9.74 19.77
C ASP A 301 13.30 -9.68 18.91
N VAL A 302 14.13 -10.74 18.94
CA VAL A 302 15.32 -10.86 18.09
C VAL A 302 14.95 -10.96 16.61
N TYR A 303 13.86 -11.68 16.29
CA TYR A 303 13.33 -11.69 14.93
C TYR A 303 12.81 -10.33 14.52
N SER A 304 12.02 -9.64 15.34
CA SER A 304 11.50 -8.30 15.05
C SER A 304 12.65 -7.32 14.80
N MET A 305 13.66 -7.31 15.67
CA MET A 305 14.82 -6.43 15.56
C MET A 305 15.70 -6.78 14.34
N GLY A 306 15.89 -8.06 14.06
CA GLY A 306 16.63 -8.54 12.89
C GLY A 306 15.89 -8.24 11.59
N ASN A 307 14.58 -8.42 11.57
CA ASN A 307 13.73 -8.19 10.42
C ASN A 307 13.60 -6.70 10.12
N GLU A 308 13.45 -5.86 11.14
CA GLU A 308 13.62 -4.42 11.02
C GLU A 308 14.99 -4.10 10.46
N THR A 309 16.08 -4.52 11.10
CA THR A 309 17.46 -4.23 10.67
C THR A 309 17.73 -4.66 9.22
N ILE A 310 17.23 -5.81 8.79
CA ILE A 310 17.42 -6.31 7.43
C ILE A 310 16.46 -5.63 6.44
N LEU A 311 15.21 -5.31 6.81
CA LEU A 311 14.36 -4.47 5.96
C LEU A 311 14.96 -3.07 5.82
N TYR A 312 15.31 -2.40 6.91
CA TYR A 312 15.99 -1.09 6.93
C TYR A 312 17.29 -1.14 6.11
N GLY A 313 18.08 -2.21 6.26
CA GLY A 313 19.34 -2.43 5.55
C GLY A 313 19.17 -2.73 4.06
N LEU A 314 18.26 -3.64 3.66
CA LEU A 314 18.00 -3.99 2.27
C LEU A 314 17.23 -2.89 1.52
N PHE A 315 16.28 -2.21 2.18
CA PHE A 315 15.62 -1.05 1.60
C PHE A 315 16.57 0.14 1.47
N GLY A 316 17.41 0.39 2.47
CA GLY A 316 18.45 1.44 2.39
C GLY A 316 19.53 1.13 1.35
N CYS A 317 19.98 -0.12 1.26
CA CYS A 317 20.87 -0.58 0.21
C CYS A 317 20.20 -0.50 -1.17
N SER A 318 18.92 -0.85 -1.31
CA SER A 318 18.21 -0.74 -2.59
C SER A 318 17.96 0.72 -3.02
N VAL A 319 17.70 1.65 -2.10
CA VAL A 319 17.66 3.10 -2.39
C VAL A 319 19.03 3.61 -2.85
N SER A 320 20.11 3.11 -2.24
CA SER A 320 21.46 3.39 -2.70
C SER A 320 21.68 2.84 -4.12
N ILE A 321 21.38 1.55 -4.34
CA ILE A 321 21.53 0.84 -5.62
C ILE A 321 20.70 1.49 -6.76
N THR A 322 19.48 1.95 -6.47
CA THR A 322 18.60 2.58 -7.48
C THR A 322 19.09 3.95 -7.94
N ARG A 323 19.79 4.71 -7.10
CA ARG A 323 20.47 5.96 -7.51
C ARG A 323 21.85 5.72 -8.14
N PHE A 324 22.48 4.57 -7.87
CA PHE A 324 23.71 4.11 -8.52
C PHE A 324 23.52 3.49 -9.92
N SER A 325 22.37 3.70 -10.58
CA SER A 325 22.15 3.20 -11.96
C SER A 325 23.18 3.71 -12.97
N THR A 326 23.89 4.81 -12.68
CA THR A 326 25.03 5.29 -13.49
C THR A 326 26.36 4.61 -13.17
N ASN A 327 26.46 3.82 -12.09
CA ASN A 327 27.71 3.28 -11.57
C ASN A 327 27.53 1.96 -10.78
N ILE A 328 26.82 0.98 -11.34
CA ILE A 328 26.77 -0.40 -10.81
C ILE A 328 28.19 -0.96 -10.57
N THR A 329 29.17 -0.52 -11.37
CA THR A 329 30.59 -0.87 -11.23
C THR A 329 31.20 -0.41 -9.89
N ILE A 330 30.72 0.69 -9.30
CA ILE A 330 31.20 1.21 -8.00
C ILE A 330 30.59 0.42 -6.84
N LEU A 331 29.33 0.00 -6.96
CA LEU A 331 28.70 -0.90 -5.98
C LEU A 331 29.37 -2.29 -6.00
N CYS A 332 29.62 -2.85 -7.19
CA CYS A 332 30.37 -4.11 -7.31
C CYS A 332 31.79 -3.98 -6.71
N LYS A 333 32.48 -2.85 -6.90
CA LYS A 333 33.80 -2.60 -6.28
C LYS A 333 33.74 -2.43 -4.75
N SER A 334 32.67 -1.83 -4.22
CA SER A 334 32.54 -1.55 -2.78
C SER A 334 31.94 -2.70 -1.96
N VAL A 335 31.17 -3.58 -2.57
CA VAL A 335 30.56 -4.77 -1.93
C VAL A 335 31.44 -6.01 -2.10
N LEU A 336 32.24 -6.11 -3.17
CA LEU A 336 33.13 -7.25 -3.44
C LEU A 336 34.61 -6.91 -3.22
N HIS A 337 34.96 -6.18 -2.15
CA HIS A 337 36.35 -6.15 -1.69
C HIS A 337 36.74 -7.51 -1.09
N TRP A 338 36.89 -8.49 -1.97
CA TRP A 338 37.73 -9.68 -1.81
C TRP A 338 38.71 -9.67 -2.98
N SER A 339 39.95 -9.31 -2.67
CA SER A 339 41.19 -9.74 -3.34
C SER A 339 41.35 -9.45 -4.85
N TYR A 340 42.01 -8.34 -5.20
CA TYR A 340 43.43 -8.26 -5.58
C TYR A 340 43.78 -6.84 -6.04
#